data_AF-A0A1C5BUW0-F1
#
_entry.id   AF-A0A1C5BUW0-F1
#
_cell.length_a   1.000
_cell.length_b   1.000
_cell.length_c   1.000
_cell.angle_alpha   90.00
_cell.angle_beta   90.00
_cell.angle_gamma   90.00
#
_symmetry.space_group_name_H-M   'P 1'
#
loop_
_entity.id
_entity.type
_entity.pdbx_description
1 polymer ?
#
loop_
_entity_poly.entity_id
_entity_poly.type
_entity_poly.pdbx_seq_one_letter_code
_entity_poly.pdbx_strand_id
1 'polypeptide(L)' 'GPSHETDIAVAARFAVETAKEFGRGVARFMDPEEFARLVELYGPMTHLQALTPAG' A
#
# COMPACT_ATOMS: atom_id res chain seq x y z
N GLY A 1 10.39 3.97 -22.52
CA GLY A 1 9.85 2.67 -22.08
C GLY A 1 10.60 2.26 -20.82
N PRO A 2 9.99 1.51 -19.89
CA PRO A 2 10.46 1.27 -18.52
C PRO A 2 11.72 0.38 -18.41
N SER A 3 12.48 0.28 -19.50
CA SER A 3 13.69 -0.53 -19.64
C SER A 3 14.95 0.33 -19.70
N HIS A 4 14.82 1.66 -19.53
CA HIS A 4 15.99 2.50 -19.35
C HIS A 4 16.45 2.36 -17.89
N GLU A 5 17.73 2.10 -17.67
CA GLU A 5 18.32 1.83 -16.34
C GLU A 5 17.96 2.91 -15.30
N THR A 6 17.81 4.16 -15.77
CA THR A 6 17.37 5.30 -14.95
C THR A 6 15.99 5.10 -14.34
N ASP A 7 15.02 4.58 -15.10
CA ASP A 7 13.64 4.39 -14.62
C ASP A 7 13.61 3.33 -13.51
N ILE A 8 14.41 2.26 -13.68
CA ILE A 8 14.58 1.20 -12.69
C ILE A 8 15.22 1.76 -11.43
N ALA A 9 16.29 2.55 -11.56
CA ALA A 9 16.99 3.14 -10.43
C ALA A 9 16.10 4.11 -9.62
N VAL A 10 15.29 4.92 -10.32
CA VAL A 10 14.35 5.85 -9.67
C VAL A 10 13.24 5.08 -8.94
N ALA A 11 12.65 4.05 -9.56
CA ALA A 11 11.62 3.23 -8.93
C ALA A 11 12.15 2.51 -7.68
N ALA A 12 13.36 1.93 -7.76
CA ALA A 12 14.00 1.27 -6.63
C ALA A 12 14.26 2.25 -5.48
N ARG A 13 14.78 3.44 -5.78
CA ARG A 13 15.02 4.48 -4.77
C ARG A 13 13.73 4.93 -4.09
N PHE A 14 12.67 5.16 -4.87
CA PHE A 14 11.37 5.53 -4.33
C PHE A 14 10.84 4.49 -3.34
N ALA A 15 10.88 3.20 -3.72
CA ALA A 15 10.41 2.12 -2.86
C ALA A 15 11.19 2.06 -1.52
N VAL A 16 12.52 2.21 -1.57
CA VAL A 16 13.39 2.18 -0.38
C VAL A 16 13.13 3.37 0.54
N GLU A 17 13.04 4.59 0.02
CA GLU A 17 12.79 5.77 0.86
C GLU A 17 11.38 5.75 1.46
N THR A 18 10.38 5.33 0.69
CA THR A 18 9.01 5.14 1.19
C THR A 18 8.98 4.12 2.33
N ALA A 19 9.70 3.00 2.20
CA ALA A 19 9.78 1.97 3.24
C ALA A 19 10.43 2.51 4.53
N LYS A 20 11.48 3.35 4.42
CA LYS A 20 12.12 3.98 5.58
C LYS A 20 11.17 4.93 6.31
N GLU A 21 10.45 5.77 5.57
CA GLU A 21 9.51 6.74 6.16
C GLU A 21 8.30 6.04 6.80
N PHE A 22 7.77 5.01 6.14
CA PHE A 22 6.72 4.18 6.71
C PHE A 22 7.20 3.47 7.99
N GLY A 23 8.38 2.85 7.95
CA GLY A 23 8.98 2.19 9.12
C GLY A 23 9.28 3.14 10.29
N ARG A 24 9.52 4.42 10.01
CA ARG A 24 9.67 5.49 11.03
C ARG A 24 8.34 6.04 11.54
N GLY A 25 7.21 5.63 10.98
CA GLY A 25 5.88 6.09 11.36
C GLY A 25 5.54 7.51 10.90
N VAL A 26 6.32 8.08 9.98
CA VAL A 26 6.11 9.45 9.46
C VAL A 26 5.33 9.47 8.13
N ALA A 27 5.25 8.33 7.44
CA ALA A 27 4.39 8.14 6.28
C ALA A 27 3.28 7.14 6.58
N ARG A 28 2.08 7.39 6.03
CA ARG A 28 0.91 6.50 6.12
C ARG A 28 0.31 6.31 4.74
N PHE A 29 -0.06 5.08 4.39
CA PHE A 29 -0.71 4.76 3.12
C PHE A 29 -2.23 4.92 3.15
N MET A 30 -2.80 5.10 4.34
CA MET A 30 -4.22 5.25 4.56
C MET A 30 -4.45 6.12 5.79
N ASP A 31 -5.55 6.86 5.78
CA ASP A 31 -6.09 7.48 6.97
C ASP A 31 -6.91 6.43 7.74
N PRO A 32 -6.53 6.08 8.98
CA PRO A 32 -7.25 5.08 9.77
C PRO A 32 -8.67 5.53 10.14
N GLU A 33 -8.92 6.83 10.33
CA GLU A 33 -10.24 7.37 10.66
C GLU A 33 -11.15 7.29 9.43
N GLU A 34 -10.63 7.65 8.27
CA GLU A 34 -11.38 7.51 7.01
C GLU A 34 -11.69 6.05 6.69
N PHE A 35 -10.72 5.15 6.87
CA PHE A 35 -10.94 3.72 6.67
C PHE A 35 -12.00 3.16 7.62
N ALA A 36 -11.95 3.53 8.91
CA ALA A 36 -12.95 3.12 9.88
C ALA A 36 -14.35 3.58 9.47
N ARG A 37 -14.48 4.82 8.99
CA ARG A 37 -15.74 5.36 8.47
C ARG A 37 -16.27 4.57 7.25
N LEU A 38 -15.40 4.17 6.33
CA LEU A 38 -15.80 3.34 5.19
C LEU A 38 -16.33 1.97 5.65
N VAL A 39 -15.69 1.35 6.63
CA VAL A 39 -16.13 0.07 7.21
C VAL A 39 -17.47 0.22 7.94
N GLU A 40 -17.69 1.31 8.67
CA GLU A 40 -18.97 1.57 9.34
C GLU A 40 -20.13 1.73 8.34
N LEU A 41 -19.92 2.48 7.26
CA LEU A 41 -20.95 2.78 6.27
C LEU A 41 -21.30 1.59 5.36
N TYR A 42 -20.30 0.81 4.97
CA TYR A 42 -20.43 -0.19 3.91
C TYR A 42 -20.11 -1.61 4.36
N GLY A 43 -19.66 -1.80 5.60
CA GLY A 43 -19.12 -3.06 6.07
C GLY A 43 -17.71 -3.33 5.50
N PRO A 44 -17.15 -4.51 5.84
CA PRO A 44 -15.85 -4.92 5.32
C PRO A 44 -15.91 -5.16 3.80
N MET A 45 -15.09 -4.44 3.03
CA MET A 45 -15.01 -4.54 1.55
C MET A 45 -14.29 -5.81 1.04
N THR A 46 -14.60 -6.97 1.62
CA THR A 46 -13.87 -8.22 1.39
C THR A 46 -14.54 -9.16 0.37
N HIS A 47 -15.70 -8.79 -0.17
CA HIS A 47 -16.50 -9.64 -1.07
C HIS A 47 -15.77 -10.10 -2.35
N LEU A 48 -14.78 -9.33 -2.83
CA LEU A 48 -13.99 -9.66 -4.02
C LEU A 48 -12.57 -10.17 -3.69
N GLN A 49 -12.25 -10.34 -2.40
CA GLN A 49 -10.96 -10.88 -2.00
C GLN A 49 -10.98 -12.38 -2.22
N ALA A 50 -10.04 -12.88 -3.04
CA ALA A 50 -9.85 -14.32 -3.16
C ALA A 50 -9.34 -14.86 -1.82
N LEU A 51 -10.08 -15.81 -1.23
CA LEU A 51 -9.58 -16.56 -0.07
C LEU A 51 -8.29 -17.25 -0.51
N THR A 52 -7.18 -16.93 0.15
CA THR A 52 -5.95 -17.73 0.03
C THR A 52 -6.32 -19.17 0.40
N PRO A 53 -6.04 -20.18 -0.46
CA PRO A 53 -6.32 -21.56 -0.07
C PRO A 53 -5.50 -21.86 1.18
N ALA A 54 -6.16 -22.28 2.25
CA ALA A 54 -5.48 -22.89 3.38
C ALA A 54 -4.77 -24.15 2.85
N GLY A 55 -3.45 -24.18 2.97
CA GLY A 55 -2.64 -25.36 2.68
C GLY A 55 -2.96 -26.52 3.60
#